data_AF-M1B3R6-F1
#
_entry.id   AF-M1B3R6-F1
#
_cell.length_a   1.000
_cell.length_b   1.000
_cell.length_c   1.000
_cell.angle_alpha   90.00
_cell.angle_beta   90.00
_cell.angle_gamma   90.00
#
_symmetry.space_group_name_H-M   'P 1'
#
loop_
_entity.id
_entity.type
_entity.pdbx_description
1 polymer ?
#
loop_
_entity_poly.entity_id
_entity_poly.type
_entity_poly.pdbx_seq_one_letter_code
_entity_poly.pdbx_strand_id
1 'polypeptide(L)'
;MAITSFVSFLLSLLLILVQAKGRNVSTCPKSFSCGDFTDLSFPFSLSTQPDCGMMSMSGCDAKPYPRIQLVPGGEWYYALDMHNSSVWLRDPKLQTTLMQHNCQAFNKNFSLPNSHFMSFHMVNIHSFFKCISTSYNARNITHKKNNHFVGYNIYNGCEGFNIYYNLSKGADNLPTNCSLIRLPIHSSHGDLFDVLGPEFLAEWKLSDECNECHDGGGQCQTDKTNKFSCHKDAKTPTSTTDQRKETTGRNMVGLIVGTGSKICLIAAMYSYYRIFMHII
;
A
#
# COMPACT_ATOMS: atom_id res chain seq x y z
N MET A 1 -43.21 19.99 -22.47
CA MET A 1 -41.72 20.00 -22.47
C MET A 1 -41.13 20.10 -21.05
N ALA A 2 -41.69 20.86 -20.12
CA ALA A 2 -41.17 20.94 -18.74
C ALA A 2 -41.37 19.67 -17.90
N ILE A 3 -42.51 18.98 -18.04
CA ILE A 3 -42.85 17.77 -17.28
C ILE A 3 -41.89 16.61 -17.62
N THR A 4 -41.62 16.40 -18.90
CA THR A 4 -40.68 15.37 -19.38
C THR A 4 -39.24 15.64 -18.91
N SER A 5 -38.85 16.92 -18.82
CA SER A 5 -37.53 17.32 -18.29
C SER A 5 -37.38 17.05 -16.79
N PHE A 6 -38.43 17.32 -16.01
CA PHE A 6 -38.41 17.11 -14.56
C PHE A 6 -38.43 15.63 -14.18
N VAL A 7 -39.24 14.82 -14.88
CA VAL A 7 -39.28 13.36 -14.69
C VAL A 7 -37.92 12.74 -15.02
N SER A 8 -37.26 13.20 -16.09
CA SER A 8 -35.92 12.75 -16.45
C SER A 8 -34.88 13.09 -15.37
N PHE A 9 -34.94 14.30 -14.81
CA PHE A 9 -34.04 14.72 -13.74
C PHE A 9 -34.22 13.89 -12.45
N LEU A 10 -35.46 13.58 -12.07
CA LEU A 10 -35.74 12.73 -10.91
C LEU A 10 -35.27 11.27 -11.12
N LEU A 11 -35.45 10.73 -12.33
CA LEU A 11 -34.93 9.41 -12.70
C LEU A 11 -33.39 9.39 -12.64
N SER A 12 -32.71 10.43 -13.14
CA SER A 12 -31.26 10.55 -13.00
C SER A 12 -30.83 10.64 -11.54
N LEU A 13 -31.53 11.40 -10.70
CA LEU A 13 -31.22 11.52 -9.27
C LEU A 13 -31.42 10.19 -8.53
N LEU A 14 -32.48 9.45 -8.85
CA LEU A 14 -32.74 8.11 -8.31
C LEU A 14 -31.68 7.11 -8.74
N LEU A 15 -31.23 7.15 -10.01
CA LEU A 15 -30.12 6.31 -10.48
C LEU A 15 -28.82 6.62 -9.73
N ILE A 16 -28.51 7.89 -9.49
CA ILE A 16 -27.33 8.31 -8.69
C ILE A 16 -27.46 7.85 -7.24
N LEU A 17 -28.65 7.96 -6.64
CA LEU A 17 -28.92 7.52 -5.26
C LEU A 17 -28.89 6.00 -5.11
N VAL A 18 -29.35 5.25 -6.12
CA VAL A 18 -29.28 3.79 -6.16
C VAL A 18 -27.82 3.33 -6.29
N GLN A 19 -27.00 4.02 -7.09
CA GLN A 19 -25.56 3.75 -7.14
C GLN A 19 -24.85 4.11 -5.81
N ALA A 20 -25.28 5.16 -5.11
CA ALA A 20 -24.73 5.53 -3.81
C ALA A 20 -25.16 4.61 -2.65
N LYS A 21 -26.29 3.87 -2.79
CA LYS A 21 -26.81 2.93 -1.78
C LYS A 21 -26.17 1.55 -1.89
N GLY A 22 -25.49 1.23 -3.00
CA GLY A 22 -24.69 0.03 -3.18
C GLY A 22 -23.33 0.11 -2.49
N ARG A 23 -23.29 0.50 -1.20
CA ARG A 23 -22.12 0.21 -0.38
C ARG A 23 -22.18 -1.28 -0.11
N ASN A 24 -21.66 -2.07 -1.05
CA ASN A 24 -21.38 -3.48 -0.82
C ASN A 24 -20.61 -3.51 0.50
N VAL A 25 -21.23 -4.07 1.54
CA VAL A 25 -20.50 -4.47 2.74
C VAL A 25 -19.56 -5.54 2.24
N SER A 26 -18.35 -5.14 1.81
CA SER A 26 -17.37 -6.04 1.25
C SER A 26 -16.92 -6.95 2.38
N THR A 27 -17.58 -8.10 2.48
CA THR A 27 -17.14 -9.15 3.38
C THR A 27 -15.79 -9.61 2.86
N CYS A 28 -14.73 -9.32 3.60
CA CYS A 28 -13.39 -9.67 3.18
C CYS A 28 -13.24 -11.19 3.14
N PRO A 29 -12.67 -11.75 2.05
CA PRO A 29 -12.43 -13.18 1.98
C PRO A 29 -11.41 -13.57 3.05
N LYS A 30 -11.62 -14.71 3.70
CA LYS A 30 -10.65 -15.26 4.66
C LYS A 30 -9.32 -15.60 3.98
N SER A 31 -9.41 -16.14 2.77
CA SER A 31 -8.28 -16.38 1.89
C SER A 31 -8.71 -16.24 0.43
N PHE A 32 -7.73 -15.98 -0.45
CA PHE A 32 -7.93 -15.88 -1.88
C PHE A 32 -6.68 -16.38 -2.63
N SER A 33 -6.75 -16.41 -3.96
CA SER A 33 -5.61 -16.75 -4.81
C SER A 33 -5.35 -15.64 -5.82
N CYS A 34 -4.09 -15.49 -6.23
CA CYS A 34 -3.69 -14.52 -7.25
C CYS A 34 -2.55 -15.08 -8.09
N GLY A 35 -2.85 -15.49 -9.32
CA GLY A 35 -1.90 -16.21 -10.17
C GLY A 35 -1.57 -17.55 -9.55
N ASP A 36 -0.28 -17.83 -9.39
CA ASP A 36 0.21 -19.08 -8.80
C ASP A 36 0.28 -19.03 -7.26
N PHE A 37 0.00 -17.87 -6.66
CA PHE A 37 -0.07 -17.71 -5.21
C PHE A 37 -1.45 -18.14 -4.68
N THR A 38 -1.50 -19.26 -3.96
CA THR A 38 -2.71 -19.76 -3.29
C THR A 38 -2.74 -19.39 -1.81
N ASP A 39 -3.92 -19.49 -1.20
CA ASP A 39 -4.09 -19.32 0.25
C ASP A 39 -3.60 -17.98 0.82
N LEU A 40 -3.60 -16.93 -0.01
CA LEU A 40 -3.29 -15.57 0.40
C LEU A 40 -4.36 -15.10 1.38
N SER A 41 -3.92 -14.62 2.54
CA SER A 41 -4.78 -14.06 3.57
C SER A 41 -4.16 -12.75 4.06
N PHE A 42 -4.69 -12.17 5.13
CA PHE A 42 -4.08 -11.00 5.75
C PHE A 42 -2.55 -11.20 5.95
N PRO A 43 -1.70 -10.23 5.55
CA PRO A 43 -1.98 -8.83 5.26
C PRO A 43 -2.39 -8.50 3.81
N PHE A 44 -2.59 -9.50 2.96
CA PHE A 44 -2.88 -9.31 1.54
C PHE A 44 -4.35 -8.96 1.25
N SER A 45 -4.57 -8.24 0.17
CA SER A 45 -5.89 -7.95 -0.40
C SER A 45 -5.85 -7.99 -1.92
N LEU A 46 -7.01 -8.17 -2.55
CA LEU A 46 -7.16 -7.87 -3.97
C LEU A 46 -7.27 -6.36 -4.14
N SER A 47 -6.72 -5.81 -5.23
CA SER A 47 -6.82 -4.38 -5.53
C SER A 47 -8.26 -3.89 -5.72
N THR A 48 -9.19 -4.80 -6.00
CA THR A 48 -10.63 -4.53 -6.07
C THR A 48 -11.31 -4.47 -4.69
N GLN A 49 -10.61 -4.87 -3.63
CA GLN A 49 -11.06 -4.89 -2.25
C GLN A 49 -9.96 -4.33 -1.32
N PRO A 50 -9.53 -3.06 -1.52
CA PRO A 50 -8.41 -2.48 -0.79
C PRO A 50 -8.66 -2.39 0.73
N ASP A 51 -9.92 -2.37 1.15
CA ASP A 51 -10.29 -2.34 2.57
C ASP A 51 -9.99 -3.66 3.30
N CYS A 52 -9.68 -4.74 2.58
CA CYS A 52 -9.48 -6.07 3.17
C CYS A 52 -8.06 -6.38 3.64
N GLY A 53 -7.09 -5.53 3.32
CA GLY A 53 -5.68 -5.78 3.61
C GLY A 53 -4.79 -4.69 3.03
N MET A 54 -3.62 -4.54 3.63
CA MET A 54 -2.69 -3.45 3.32
C MET A 54 -1.81 -3.72 2.09
N MET A 55 -1.52 -5.01 1.82
CA MET A 55 -0.72 -5.40 0.67
C MET A 55 -1.63 -5.77 -0.50
N SER A 56 -1.82 -4.83 -1.42
CA SER A 56 -2.74 -5.02 -2.53
C SER A 56 -2.09 -5.80 -3.67
N MET A 57 -2.76 -6.86 -4.12
CA MET A 57 -2.42 -7.68 -5.26
C MET A 57 -3.25 -7.28 -6.48
N SER A 58 -2.63 -7.20 -7.65
CA SER A 58 -3.32 -6.92 -8.91
C SER A 58 -2.73 -7.71 -10.07
N GLY A 59 -3.50 -7.84 -11.15
CA GLY A 59 -3.05 -8.54 -12.35
C GLY A 59 -2.79 -10.02 -12.10
N CYS A 60 -3.68 -10.70 -11.38
CA CYS A 60 -3.54 -12.12 -11.04
C CYS A 60 -3.44 -13.04 -12.27
N ASP A 61 -4.03 -12.63 -13.39
CA ASP A 61 -3.94 -13.35 -14.66
C ASP A 61 -2.75 -12.89 -15.54
N ALA A 62 -2.00 -11.87 -15.09
CA ALA A 62 -0.87 -11.33 -15.85
C ALA A 62 0.32 -12.29 -15.78
N LYS A 63 0.99 -12.48 -16.93
CA LYS A 63 2.23 -13.24 -17.04
C LYS A 63 3.42 -12.30 -17.27
N PRO A 64 4.62 -12.61 -16.76
CA PRO A 64 4.94 -13.79 -15.96
C PRO A 64 4.49 -13.69 -14.49
N TYR A 65 4.31 -12.48 -13.95
CA TYR A 65 4.08 -12.27 -12.52
C TYR A 65 2.93 -11.28 -12.27
N PRO A 66 2.14 -11.50 -11.20
CA PRO A 66 1.22 -10.48 -10.72
C PRO A 66 1.99 -9.31 -10.09
N ARG A 67 1.25 -8.25 -9.76
CA ARG A 67 1.80 -7.05 -9.12
C ARG A 67 1.35 -6.94 -7.67
N ILE A 68 2.22 -6.40 -6.84
CA ILE A 68 1.98 -6.14 -5.43
C ILE A 68 2.33 -4.70 -5.07
N GLN A 69 1.50 -4.09 -4.24
CA GLN A 69 1.76 -2.82 -3.58
C GLN A 69 1.88 -3.09 -2.07
N LEU A 70 3.03 -2.77 -1.49
CA LEU A 70 3.34 -3.12 -0.09
C LEU A 70 2.63 -2.25 0.95
N VAL A 71 2.26 -1.02 0.59
CA VAL A 71 1.48 -0.10 1.43
C VAL A 71 0.47 0.64 0.56
N PRO A 72 -0.72 1.00 1.08
CA PRO A 72 -1.72 1.72 0.30
C PRO A 72 -1.17 2.98 -0.38
N GLY A 73 -1.34 3.08 -1.69
CA GLY A 73 -0.88 4.22 -2.49
C GLY A 73 0.63 4.25 -2.77
N GLY A 74 1.38 3.21 -2.37
CA GLY A 74 2.80 3.07 -2.65
C GLY A 74 3.13 2.64 -4.09
N GLU A 75 4.40 2.31 -4.31
CA GLU A 75 4.88 1.80 -5.60
C GLU A 75 4.42 0.35 -5.86
N TRP A 76 4.30 0.01 -7.14
CA TRP A 76 3.98 -1.35 -7.58
C TRP A 76 5.25 -2.11 -7.96
N TYR A 77 5.35 -3.33 -7.45
CA TYR A 77 6.43 -4.28 -7.73
C TYR A 77 5.84 -5.51 -8.43
N TYR A 78 6.66 -6.27 -9.15
CA TYR A 78 6.28 -7.64 -9.52
C TYR A 78 6.54 -8.57 -8.33
N ALA A 79 5.58 -9.43 -8.02
CA ALA A 79 5.72 -10.48 -7.00
C ALA A 79 6.17 -11.77 -7.69
N LEU A 80 7.43 -12.14 -7.48
CA LEU A 80 8.07 -13.26 -8.18
C LEU A 80 7.86 -14.57 -7.43
N ASP A 81 7.97 -14.53 -6.11
CA ASP A 81 7.79 -15.66 -5.21
C ASP A 81 7.40 -15.18 -3.81
N MET A 82 6.78 -16.04 -3.00
CA MET A 82 6.29 -15.67 -1.67
C MET A 82 6.37 -16.84 -0.69
N HIS A 83 6.95 -16.61 0.48
CA HIS A 83 7.11 -17.62 1.53
C HIS A 83 6.92 -16.98 2.91
N ASN A 84 6.00 -17.51 3.71
CA ASN A 84 5.72 -17.03 5.06
C ASN A 84 5.47 -15.51 5.09
N SER A 85 6.30 -14.77 5.83
CA SER A 85 6.28 -13.31 5.94
C SER A 85 7.30 -12.63 5.01
N SER A 86 7.54 -13.20 3.83
CA SER A 86 8.51 -12.69 2.86
C SER A 86 8.04 -12.79 1.41
N VAL A 87 8.43 -11.83 0.59
CA VAL A 87 8.08 -11.77 -0.84
C VAL A 87 9.30 -11.36 -1.67
N TRP A 88 9.62 -12.13 -2.70
CA TRP A 88 10.64 -11.78 -3.68
C TRP A 88 10.04 -10.80 -4.68
N LEU A 89 10.61 -9.60 -4.73
CA LEU A 89 10.08 -8.48 -5.51
C LEU A 89 11.04 -8.12 -6.63
N ARG A 90 10.48 -7.65 -7.74
CA ARG A 90 11.22 -6.94 -8.79
C ARG A 90 10.70 -5.53 -8.94
N ASP A 91 11.58 -4.55 -8.77
CA ASP A 91 11.26 -3.14 -9.00
C ASP A 91 11.42 -2.79 -10.49
N PRO A 92 10.33 -2.43 -11.20
CA PRO A 92 10.38 -2.10 -12.62
C PRO A 92 11.14 -0.79 -12.92
N LYS A 93 11.11 0.19 -12.01
CA LYS A 93 11.83 1.46 -12.18
C LYS A 93 13.32 1.24 -12.00
N LEU A 94 13.71 0.45 -10.98
CA LEU A 94 15.10 0.07 -10.78
C LEU A 94 15.62 -0.75 -11.96
N GLN A 95 14.84 -1.72 -12.45
CA GLN A 95 15.20 -2.52 -13.63
C GLN A 95 15.53 -1.63 -14.83
N THR A 96 14.65 -0.68 -15.13
CA THR A 96 14.85 0.26 -16.25
C THR A 96 16.13 1.09 -16.06
N THR A 97 16.36 1.57 -14.83
CA THR A 97 17.53 2.40 -14.51
C THR A 97 18.84 1.62 -14.66
N LEU A 98 18.87 0.37 -14.19
CA LEU A 98 20.06 -0.49 -14.27
C LEU A 98 20.37 -0.93 -15.71
N MET A 99 19.34 -1.32 -16.48
CA MET A 99 19.52 -1.72 -17.89
C MET A 99 20.07 -0.61 -18.78
N GLN A 100 19.85 0.65 -18.41
CA GLN A 100 20.36 1.81 -19.13
C GLN A 100 21.77 2.24 -18.66
N HIS A 101 22.38 1.49 -17.75
CA HIS A 101 23.62 1.87 -17.04
C HIS A 101 23.56 3.29 -16.48
N ASN A 102 22.37 3.70 -16.02
CA ASN A 102 22.12 5.09 -15.65
C ASN A 102 22.67 5.36 -14.24
N CYS A 103 23.67 6.24 -14.18
CA CYS A 103 24.32 6.69 -12.95
C CYS A 103 23.37 7.35 -11.92
N GLN A 104 22.15 7.70 -12.32
CA GLN A 104 21.10 8.14 -11.39
C GLN A 104 20.69 7.06 -10.38
N ALA A 105 20.95 5.77 -10.65
CA ALA A 105 20.79 4.68 -9.68
C ALA A 105 21.51 4.96 -8.35
N PHE A 106 22.61 5.73 -8.39
CA PHE A 106 23.42 6.05 -7.21
C PHE A 106 23.07 7.39 -6.56
N ASN A 107 21.93 8.01 -6.89
CA ASN A 107 21.54 9.29 -6.31
C ASN A 107 20.81 9.16 -4.98
N LYS A 108 20.16 8.02 -4.73
CA LYS A 108 19.39 7.77 -3.50
C LYS A 108 19.57 6.33 -3.06
N ASN A 109 19.49 6.11 -1.75
CA ASN A 109 19.36 4.76 -1.20
C ASN A 109 18.08 4.10 -1.70
N PHE A 110 18.19 2.83 -2.04
CA PHE A 110 17.03 1.97 -2.18
C PHE A 110 16.37 1.79 -0.81
N SER A 111 15.06 1.98 -0.77
CA SER A 111 14.29 1.93 0.46
C SER A 111 12.85 1.55 0.15
N LEU A 112 12.29 0.66 0.96
CA LEU A 112 10.87 0.41 0.97
C LEU A 112 10.11 1.49 1.76
N PRO A 113 8.80 1.67 1.50
CA PRO A 113 7.98 2.58 2.27
C PRO A 113 7.90 2.16 3.74
N ASN A 114 7.88 3.15 4.64
CA ASN A 114 7.69 2.93 6.07
C ASN A 114 6.21 3.02 6.43
N SER A 115 5.74 2.16 7.33
CA SER A 115 4.40 2.19 7.90
C SER A 115 4.45 2.02 9.42
N HIS A 116 3.47 2.58 10.15
CA HIS A 116 3.40 2.45 11.61
C HIS A 116 3.01 1.04 12.07
N PHE A 117 2.27 0.30 11.25
CA PHE A 117 1.80 -1.06 11.57
C PHE A 117 2.61 -2.14 10.85
N MET A 118 3.56 -1.77 10.00
CA MET A 118 4.36 -2.71 9.23
C MET A 118 5.73 -2.17 8.91
N SER A 119 6.73 -2.99 9.19
CA SER A 119 8.14 -2.74 8.88
C SER A 119 8.63 -3.74 7.86
N PHE A 120 9.62 -3.33 7.07
CA PHE A 120 10.26 -4.19 6.08
C PHE A 120 11.75 -4.30 6.33
N HIS A 121 12.24 -5.53 6.28
CA HIS A 121 13.64 -5.86 6.19
C HIS A 121 13.94 -6.32 4.77
N MET A 122 14.85 -5.63 4.09
CA MET A 122 15.28 -6.01 2.74
C MET A 122 16.53 -6.87 2.83
N VAL A 123 16.48 -8.06 2.24
CA VAL A 123 17.67 -8.92 2.08
C VAL A 123 18.41 -8.52 0.81
N ASN A 124 19.61 -9.07 0.60
CA ASN A 124 20.46 -8.87 -0.59
C ASN A 124 20.70 -7.40 -0.98
N ILE A 125 20.63 -6.48 -0.01
CA ILE A 125 21.01 -5.08 -0.16
C ILE A 125 22.48 -4.91 0.23
N HIS A 126 23.29 -4.38 -0.68
CA HIS A 126 24.68 -4.07 -0.42
C HIS A 126 24.94 -2.56 -0.35
N SER A 127 25.97 -2.19 0.41
CA SER A 127 26.45 -0.81 0.49
C SER A 127 27.53 -0.54 -0.56
N PHE A 128 27.44 0.63 -1.18
CA PHE A 128 28.32 1.16 -2.23
C PHE A 128 28.77 2.56 -1.82
N PHE A 129 30.03 2.90 -2.07
CA PHE A 129 30.56 4.23 -1.77
C PHE A 129 30.55 5.09 -3.04
N LYS A 130 29.69 6.10 -3.07
CA LYS A 130 29.69 7.12 -4.11
C LYS A 130 30.62 8.26 -3.68
N CYS A 131 31.71 8.47 -4.40
CA CYS A 131 32.68 9.49 -4.03
C CYS A 131 32.90 10.48 -5.17
N ILE A 132 32.82 11.77 -4.86
CA ILE A 132 33.06 12.84 -5.83
C ILE A 132 34.47 12.70 -6.41
N SER A 133 34.56 12.88 -7.73
CA SER A 133 35.81 12.88 -8.48
C SER A 133 36.29 14.33 -8.59
N THR A 134 37.08 14.81 -7.63
CA THR A 134 37.65 16.17 -7.71
C THR A 134 38.82 16.20 -8.70
N SER A 135 38.77 17.12 -9.67
CA SER A 135 39.71 17.11 -10.80
C SER A 135 41.06 17.78 -10.55
N TYR A 136 41.31 18.54 -9.46
CA TYR A 136 42.56 19.34 -9.43
C TYR A 136 43.26 19.63 -8.09
N ASN A 137 42.70 19.38 -6.89
CA ASN A 137 43.33 19.81 -5.63
C ASN A 137 43.41 18.74 -4.52
N ALA A 138 43.63 17.48 -4.89
CA ALA A 138 43.36 16.36 -3.99
C ALA A 138 44.57 15.48 -3.62
N ARG A 139 45.84 15.87 -3.78
CA ARG A 139 46.96 14.91 -3.59
C ARG A 139 46.93 14.17 -2.23
N ASN A 140 46.58 14.86 -1.14
CA ASN A 140 46.38 14.24 0.19
C ASN A 140 45.03 13.51 0.34
N ILE A 141 43.96 13.98 -0.29
CA ILE A 141 42.62 13.36 -0.27
C ILE A 141 42.64 12.06 -1.07
N THR A 142 43.26 12.05 -2.24
CA THR A 142 43.48 10.89 -3.10
C THR A 142 44.31 9.84 -2.39
N HIS A 143 45.38 10.20 -1.67
CA HIS A 143 46.16 9.23 -0.87
C HIS A 143 45.34 8.58 0.25
N LYS A 144 44.58 9.36 1.03
CA LYS A 144 43.74 8.83 2.12
C LYS A 144 42.57 7.98 1.58
N LYS A 145 41.99 8.39 0.45
CA LYS A 145 40.94 7.66 -0.28
C LYS A 145 41.46 6.33 -0.85
N ASN A 146 42.65 6.35 -1.44
CA ASN A 146 43.30 5.15 -2.00
C ASN A 146 43.60 4.12 -0.91
N ASN A 147 44.05 4.53 0.28
CA ASN A 147 44.28 3.61 1.40
C ASN A 147 42.97 3.04 1.95
N HIS A 148 41.89 3.82 2.00
CA HIS A 148 40.59 3.34 2.48
C HIS A 148 40.00 2.27 1.55
N PHE A 149 40.12 2.47 0.24
CA PHE A 149 39.55 1.59 -0.77
C PHE A 149 40.51 0.48 -1.25
N VAL A 150 41.54 0.14 -0.46
CA VAL A 150 42.40 -1.00 -0.78
C VAL A 150 41.56 -2.29 -0.80
N GLY A 151 41.60 -2.97 -1.94
CA GLY A 151 40.81 -4.18 -2.20
C GLY A 151 39.34 -3.92 -2.56
N TYR A 152 38.95 -2.68 -2.87
CA TYR A 152 37.65 -2.38 -3.45
C TYR A 152 37.74 -2.36 -4.98
N ASN A 153 36.67 -2.80 -5.64
CA ASN A 153 36.44 -2.54 -7.05
C ASN A 153 36.03 -1.08 -7.25
N ILE A 154 36.33 -0.54 -8.43
CA ILE A 154 35.98 0.84 -8.80
C ILE A 154 35.21 0.84 -10.13
N TYR A 155 34.12 1.61 -10.16
CA TYR A 155 33.44 1.99 -11.38
C TYR A 155 33.56 3.50 -11.57
N ASN A 156 34.10 3.90 -12.72
CA ASN A 156 34.38 5.30 -13.10
C ASN A 156 33.60 5.72 -14.36
N GLY A 157 32.56 4.98 -14.75
CA GLY A 157 31.70 5.31 -15.90
C GLY A 157 30.68 6.42 -15.63
N CYS A 158 30.64 6.98 -14.41
CA CYS A 158 29.78 8.09 -14.07
C CYS A 158 30.53 9.43 -14.11
N GLU A 159 29.90 10.43 -14.71
CA GLU A 159 30.45 11.78 -14.72
C GLU A 159 30.39 12.40 -13.31
N GLY A 160 31.52 12.97 -12.86
CA GLY A 160 31.62 13.70 -11.59
C GLY A 160 31.79 12.85 -10.32
N PHE A 161 31.64 11.53 -10.39
CA PHE A 161 31.86 10.64 -9.24
C PHE A 161 32.25 9.21 -9.64
N ASN A 162 32.92 8.51 -8.73
CA ASN A 162 33.23 7.09 -8.86
C ASN A 162 32.48 6.29 -7.80
N ILE A 163 32.15 5.04 -8.13
CA ILE A 163 31.57 4.08 -7.19
C ILE A 163 32.65 3.09 -6.76
N TYR A 164 32.83 2.95 -5.46
CA TYR A 164 33.72 1.95 -4.85
C TYR A 164 32.89 0.90 -4.13
N TYR A 165 33.20 -0.37 -4.35
CA TYR A 165 32.45 -1.47 -3.75
C TYR A 165 33.32 -2.69 -3.48
N ASN A 166 32.97 -3.41 -2.42
CA ASN A 166 33.55 -4.70 -2.09
C ASN A 166 32.44 -5.54 -1.47
N LEU A 167 32.05 -6.62 -2.15
CA LEU A 167 30.90 -7.45 -1.74
C LEU A 167 31.20 -8.37 -0.55
N SER A 168 32.47 -8.45 -0.13
CA SER A 168 32.92 -9.21 1.04
C SER A 168 33.08 -8.34 2.29
N LYS A 169 33.01 -7.00 2.15
CA LYS A 169 33.22 -6.06 3.25
C LYS A 169 31.95 -5.29 3.56
N GLY A 170 31.71 -5.06 4.86
CA GLY A 170 30.63 -4.20 5.32
C GLY A 170 30.90 -2.73 5.02
N ALA A 171 29.92 -1.89 5.36
CA ALA A 171 30.10 -0.45 5.31
C ALA A 171 31.06 0.00 6.43
N ASP A 172 32.30 0.33 6.05
CA ASP A 172 33.31 0.94 6.93
C ASP A 172 33.08 2.46 7.11
N ASN A 173 33.95 3.11 7.88
CA ASN A 173 33.93 4.56 8.14
C ASN A 173 33.88 5.37 6.83
N LEU A 174 32.90 6.27 6.70
CA LEU A 174 32.69 7.04 5.48
C LEU A 174 33.82 8.06 5.24
N PRO A 175 34.59 7.96 4.13
CA PRO A 175 35.62 8.94 3.82
C PRO A 175 35.00 10.31 3.47
N THR A 176 35.79 11.38 3.63
CA THR A 176 35.40 12.72 3.20
C THR A 176 35.07 12.74 1.70
N ASN A 177 34.01 13.44 1.31
CA ASN A 177 33.48 13.52 -0.06
C ASN A 177 32.93 12.22 -0.64
N CYS A 178 32.63 11.24 0.22
CA CYS A 178 31.90 10.04 -0.13
C CYS A 178 30.54 10.02 0.56
N SER A 179 29.55 9.41 -0.08
CA SER A 179 28.27 9.03 0.51
C SER A 179 28.05 7.53 0.36
N LEU A 180 27.28 6.95 1.29
CA LEU A 180 26.88 5.55 1.22
C LEU A 180 25.57 5.45 0.45
N ILE A 181 25.54 4.55 -0.54
CA ILE A 181 24.36 4.18 -1.31
C ILE A 181 24.07 2.70 -1.09
N ARG A 182 22.83 2.34 -0.80
CA ARG A 182 22.37 0.96 -0.63
C ARG A 182 21.52 0.56 -1.81
N LEU A 183 21.87 -0.54 -2.47
CA LEU A 183 21.17 -1.07 -3.64
C LEU A 183 21.09 -2.60 -3.57
N PRO A 184 20.05 -3.22 -4.17
CA PRO A 184 20.01 -4.67 -4.30
C PRO A 184 21.10 -5.21 -5.23
N ILE A 185 21.59 -6.40 -4.90
CA ILE A 185 22.53 -7.16 -5.72
C ILE A 185 21.90 -8.50 -6.12
N HIS A 186 22.24 -8.99 -7.31
CA HIS A 186 21.80 -10.31 -7.80
C HIS A 186 22.96 -11.26 -8.12
N SER A 187 24.18 -10.74 -8.24
CA SER A 187 25.38 -11.50 -8.57
C SER A 187 26.55 -11.06 -7.69
N SER A 188 27.48 -11.98 -7.42
CA SER A 188 28.78 -11.70 -6.78
C SER A 188 29.91 -11.50 -7.79
N HIS A 189 29.61 -11.60 -9.09
CA HIS A 189 30.58 -11.59 -10.18
C HIS A 189 30.13 -10.65 -11.30
N GLY A 190 31.11 -10.14 -12.05
CA GLY A 190 30.88 -9.21 -13.16
C GLY A 190 31.26 -7.78 -12.81
N ASP A 191 30.92 -6.85 -13.71
CA ASP A 191 31.08 -5.42 -13.47
C ASP A 191 30.02 -4.87 -12.49
N LEU A 192 30.02 -3.57 -12.25
CA LEU A 192 29.09 -2.97 -11.28
C LEU A 192 27.62 -3.19 -11.66
N PHE A 193 27.27 -3.12 -12.94
CA PHE A 193 25.88 -3.29 -13.38
C PHE A 193 25.51 -4.76 -13.58
N ASP A 194 26.48 -5.66 -13.77
CA ASP A 194 26.30 -7.10 -13.70
C ASP A 194 26.08 -7.61 -12.26
N VAL A 195 26.52 -6.85 -11.25
CA VAL A 195 26.34 -7.17 -9.83
C VAL A 195 24.99 -6.69 -9.31
N LEU A 196 24.54 -5.52 -9.79
CA LEU A 196 23.32 -4.85 -9.35
C LEU A 196 22.07 -5.48 -9.94
N GLY A 197 21.07 -5.72 -9.11
CA GLY A 197 19.83 -6.36 -9.53
C GLY A 197 18.61 -5.50 -9.24
N PRO A 198 17.52 -5.64 -10.02
CA PRO A 198 16.24 -5.04 -9.67
C PRO A 198 15.44 -5.87 -8.66
N GLU A 199 15.96 -7.04 -8.28
CA GLU A 199 15.27 -8.03 -7.47
C GLU A 199 15.78 -8.06 -6.04
N PHE A 200 14.87 -8.20 -5.08
CA PHE A 200 15.19 -8.25 -3.66
C PHE A 200 14.10 -8.98 -2.87
N LEU A 201 14.50 -9.63 -1.77
CA LEU A 201 13.56 -10.17 -0.80
C LEU A 201 13.12 -9.08 0.17
N ALA A 202 11.82 -8.89 0.31
CA ALA A 202 11.24 -8.07 1.36
C ALA A 202 10.60 -8.99 2.41
N GLU A 203 11.18 -9.02 3.60
CA GLU A 203 10.59 -9.63 4.78
C GLU A 203 9.78 -8.57 5.53
N TRP A 204 8.54 -8.87 5.90
CA TRP A 204 7.72 -7.92 6.64
C TRP A 204 7.45 -8.40 8.06
N LYS A 205 7.32 -7.44 8.97
CA LYS A 205 6.84 -7.64 10.32
C LYS A 205 5.72 -6.66 10.62
N LEU A 206 4.57 -7.19 11.03
CA LEU A 206 3.46 -6.40 11.54
C LEU A 206 3.75 -5.93 12.96
N SER A 207 3.28 -4.74 13.31
CA SER A 207 3.37 -4.22 14.68
C SER A 207 2.48 -5.04 15.62
N ASP A 208 2.82 -5.04 16.90
CA ASP A 208 2.08 -5.80 17.90
C ASP A 208 0.63 -5.30 17.98
N GLU A 209 0.39 -3.99 17.85
CA GLU A 209 -0.96 -3.40 17.82
C GLU A 209 -1.78 -3.89 16.63
N CYS A 210 -1.13 -4.12 15.49
CA CYS A 210 -1.81 -4.62 14.29
C CYS A 210 -2.13 -6.11 14.42
N ASN A 211 -1.21 -6.90 14.98
CA ASN A 211 -1.48 -8.31 15.29
C ASN A 211 -2.65 -8.43 16.27
N GLU A 212 -2.64 -7.68 17.37
CA GLU A 212 -3.73 -7.67 18.35
C GLU A 212 -5.07 -7.24 17.74
N CYS A 213 -5.06 -6.24 16.86
CA CYS A 213 -6.25 -5.79 16.15
C CYS A 213 -6.84 -6.91 15.29
N HIS A 214 -5.99 -7.56 14.49
CA HIS A 214 -6.38 -8.66 13.61
C HIS A 214 -6.91 -9.86 14.41
N ASP A 215 -6.21 -10.28 15.47
CA ASP A 215 -6.63 -11.37 16.35
C ASP A 215 -7.96 -11.06 17.05
N GLY A 216 -8.21 -9.78 17.33
CA GLY A 216 -9.48 -9.26 17.83
C GLY A 216 -10.59 -9.11 16.78
N GLY A 217 -10.38 -9.61 15.56
CA GLY A 217 -11.32 -9.56 14.43
C GLY A 217 -11.45 -8.20 13.76
N GLY A 218 -10.47 -7.31 13.96
CA GLY A 218 -10.42 -5.99 13.34
C GLY A 218 -9.48 -5.92 12.15
N GLN A 219 -9.48 -4.76 11.50
CA GLN A 219 -8.60 -4.44 10.38
C GLN A 219 -7.67 -3.29 10.77
N CYS A 220 -6.37 -3.48 10.51
CA CYS A 220 -5.37 -2.43 10.68
C CYS A 220 -5.57 -1.36 9.61
N GLN A 221 -5.88 -0.14 10.03
CA GLN A 221 -6.03 1.02 9.17
C GLN A 221 -5.10 2.14 9.61
N THR A 222 -4.90 3.10 8.72
CA THR A 222 -4.19 4.34 9.01
C THR A 222 -5.14 5.49 8.82
N ASP A 223 -5.19 6.41 9.78
CA ASP A 223 -5.91 7.65 9.58
C ASP A 223 -5.12 8.64 8.70
N LYS A 224 -5.74 9.78 8.38
CA LYS A 224 -5.13 10.84 7.55
C LYS A 224 -3.86 11.45 8.15
N THR A 225 -3.57 11.19 9.42
CA THR A 225 -2.37 11.66 10.15
C THR A 225 -1.28 10.59 10.24
N ASN A 226 -1.42 9.51 9.47
CA ASN A 226 -0.57 8.32 9.53
C ASN A 226 -0.60 7.58 10.88
N LYS A 227 -1.59 7.83 11.74
CA LYS A 227 -1.72 7.13 13.02
C LYS A 227 -2.48 5.82 12.84
N PHE A 228 -2.04 4.79 13.57
CA PHE A 228 -2.70 3.49 13.61
C PHE A 228 -4.13 3.60 14.14
N SER A 229 -5.05 2.87 13.50
CA SER A 229 -6.41 2.64 13.97
C SER A 229 -6.83 1.19 13.71
N CYS A 230 -7.59 0.61 14.65
CA CYS A 230 -8.17 -0.72 14.50
C CYS A 230 -9.66 -0.57 14.18
N HIS A 231 -10.05 -0.91 12.95
CA HIS A 231 -11.45 -0.87 12.55
C HIS A 231 -12.12 -2.21 12.83
N LYS A 232 -13.22 -2.20 13.58
CA LYS A 232 -14.07 -3.38 13.79
C LYS A 232 -15.45 -3.06 13.26
N ASP A 233 -16.00 -3.93 12.41
CA ASP A 233 -17.40 -3.82 12.04
C ASP A 233 -18.25 -3.87 13.30
N ALA A 234 -19.20 -2.94 13.44
CA ALA A 234 -20.15 -2.98 14.53
C ALA A 234 -20.91 -4.31 14.43
N LYS A 235 -20.69 -5.21 15.39
CA LYS A 235 -21.43 -6.47 15.47
C LYS A 235 -22.92 -6.13 15.39
N THR A 236 -23.61 -6.64 14.37
CA THR A 236 -25.07 -6.72 14.43
C THR A 236 -25.37 -7.55 15.68
N PRO A 237 -26.28 -7.15 16.59
CA PRO A 237 -26.54 -7.91 17.80
C PRO A 237 -27.06 -9.29 17.39
N THR A 238 -26.19 -10.29 17.40
CA THR A 238 -26.60 -11.68 17.34
C THR A 238 -27.35 -11.92 18.64
N SER A 239 -28.66 -12.18 18.54
CA SER A 239 -29.49 -12.58 19.66
C SER A 239 -29.04 -13.96 20.15
N THR A 240 -27.92 -14.03 20.86
CA THR A 240 -27.69 -15.10 21.83
C THR A 240 -28.44 -14.70 23.08
N THR A 241 -29.65 -15.25 23.21
CA THR A 241 -30.48 -15.19 24.41
C THR A 241 -29.73 -15.91 25.54
N ASP A 242 -28.89 -15.19 26.26
CA ASP A 242 -28.39 -15.67 27.55
C ASP A 242 -29.39 -15.23 28.63
N GLN A 243 -30.20 -16.19 29.07
CA GLN A 243 -31.20 -16.02 30.12
C GLN A 243 -30.49 -15.88 31.48
N ARG A 244 -30.00 -14.67 31.78
CA ARG A 244 -29.72 -14.28 33.17
C ARG A 244 -30.92 -13.50 33.71
N LYS A 245 -31.75 -14.23 34.46
CA LYS A 245 -32.85 -13.71 35.28
C LYS A 245 -32.28 -12.72 36.31
N GLU A 246 -32.70 -11.47 36.24
CA GLU A 246 -32.73 -10.61 37.42
C GLU A 246 -34.03 -9.81 37.43
N THR A 247 -34.86 -10.15 38.40
CA THR A 247 -36.16 -9.57 38.68
C THR A 247 -35.94 -8.26 39.44
N THR A 248 -36.49 -7.13 38.98
CA THR A 248 -37.07 -6.05 39.83
C THR A 248 -37.85 -5.10 38.93
N GLY A 249 -39.11 -4.82 39.30
CA GLY A 249 -40.12 -4.28 38.39
C GLY A 249 -40.41 -2.78 38.45
N ARG A 250 -41.56 -2.48 37.80
CA ARG A 250 -42.40 -1.26 37.74
C ARG A 250 -42.28 -0.34 36.49
N ASN A 251 -43.25 -0.56 35.60
CA ASN A 251 -44.13 0.36 34.87
C ASN A 251 -43.60 1.72 34.37
N MET A 252 -43.68 1.93 33.05
CA MET A 252 -44.39 3.09 32.50
C MET A 252 -44.82 2.90 31.03
N VAL A 253 -45.98 3.46 30.74
CA VAL A 253 -46.71 3.52 29.47
C VAL A 253 -46.10 4.58 28.56
N GLY A 254 -46.06 4.34 27.24
CA GLY A 254 -45.67 5.35 26.26
C GLY A 254 -45.83 4.91 24.80
N LEU A 255 -47.04 5.07 24.28
CA LEU A 255 -47.39 5.02 22.85
C LEU A 255 -47.03 6.37 22.23
N ILE A 256 -46.19 6.46 21.17
CA ILE A 256 -46.29 7.52 20.13
C ILE A 256 -45.85 6.97 18.76
N VAL A 257 -46.74 7.20 17.80
CA VAL A 257 -46.77 6.89 16.37
C VAL A 257 -45.80 7.78 15.58
N GLY A 258 -45.15 7.23 14.55
CA GLY A 258 -44.25 7.95 13.65
C GLY A 258 -44.38 7.58 12.18
N THR A 259 -45.59 7.60 11.60
CA THR A 259 -45.82 7.48 10.15
C THR A 259 -45.91 8.87 9.49
N GLY A 260 -44.86 9.68 9.63
CA GLY A 260 -44.84 11.08 9.16
C GLY A 260 -44.30 11.32 7.74
N SER A 261 -43.66 10.34 7.09
CA SER A 261 -42.89 10.62 5.85
C SER A 261 -43.59 10.24 4.54
N LYS A 262 -44.70 9.49 4.57
CA LYS A 262 -45.43 9.12 3.33
C LYS A 262 -46.55 10.10 2.95
N ILE A 263 -47.07 10.86 3.92
CA ILE A 263 -48.23 11.74 3.70
C ILE A 263 -47.81 13.07 3.03
N CYS A 264 -46.60 13.58 3.31
CA CYS A 264 -46.11 14.82 2.68
C CYS A 264 -45.95 14.72 1.16
N LEU A 265 -45.55 13.56 0.63
CA LEU A 265 -45.35 13.40 -0.82
C LEU A 265 -46.68 13.37 -1.59
N ILE A 266 -47.71 12.76 -1.01
CA ILE A 266 -49.03 12.66 -1.64
C ILE A 266 -49.72 14.03 -1.64
N ALA A 267 -49.60 14.81 -0.54
CA ALA A 267 -50.15 16.16 -0.46
C ALA A 267 -49.48 17.13 -1.45
N ALA A 268 -48.16 17.02 -1.66
CA ALA A 268 -47.42 17.81 -2.65
C ALA A 268 -47.81 17.47 -4.09
N MET A 269 -48.04 16.18 -4.39
CA MET A 269 -48.52 15.77 -5.71
C MET A 269 -49.95 16.23 -5.99
N TYR A 270 -50.84 16.19 -4.99
CA TYR A 270 -52.24 16.62 -5.16
C TYR A 270 -52.38 18.13 -5.33
N SER A 271 -51.58 18.91 -4.62
CA SER A 271 -51.53 20.37 -4.77
C SER A 271 -50.95 20.78 -6.13
N TYR A 272 -49.95 20.08 -6.64
CA TYR A 272 -49.42 20.31 -7.99
C TYR A 272 -50.44 19.96 -9.09
N TYR A 273 -51.19 18.85 -8.93
CA TYR A 273 -52.24 18.45 -9.89
C TYR A 273 -53.39 19.47 -9.95
N ARG A 274 -53.77 20.05 -8.79
CA ARG A 274 -54.77 21.12 -8.71
C ARG A 274 -54.33 22.43 -9.37
N ILE A 275 -53.05 22.78 -9.26
CA ILE A 275 -52.50 23.99 -9.92
C ILE A 275 -52.42 23.79 -11.43
N PHE A 276 -52.07 22.59 -11.89
CA PHE A 276 -51.95 22.27 -13.31
C PHE A 276 -53.31 22.27 -14.05
N MET A 277 -54.39 21.83 -13.40
CA MET A 277 -55.76 21.87 -13.96
C MET A 277 -56.39 23.26 -14.04
N HIS A 278 -55.77 24.30 -13.47
CA HIS A 278 -56.24 25.68 -13.56
C HIS A 278 -55.53 26.50 -14.65
N ILE A 279 -54.54 25.91 -15.34
CA ILE A 279 -53.69 26.58 -16.34
C ILE A 279 -53.89 25.97 -17.75
N ILE A 280 -54.86 25.06 -17.91
CA ILE A 280 -55.39 24.59 -19.21
C ILE A 280 -56.82 25.12 -19.33
#